data_AF-A0A6G3QMI7-F1
#
_entry.id   AF-A0A6G3QMI7-F1
#
_cell.length_a   1.000
_cell.length_b   1.000
_cell.length_c   1.000
_cell.angle_alpha   90.00
_cell.angle_beta   90.00
_cell.angle_gamma   90.00
#
_symmetry.space_group_name_H-M   'P 1'
#
loop_
_entity.id
_entity.type
_entity.pdbx_description
1 polymer ?
#
loop_
_entity_poly.entity_id
_entity_poly.type
_entity_poly.pdbx_seq_one_letter_code
_entity_poly.pdbx_strand_id
1 'polypeptide(L)'
;ENGAVRLNSLVEALPSTARISLFCHSYGSVLCGVAAPGLPSEKISDITVFGSPGMRVSRAAQLHTSANVWAARDPSDWIGEVPHLEIAGLGHGADPVSASFGARVVGTEGALGHPGYFAPDTESLANFTDIALGQYGAVQCAPNREDCASGLGQG
;
A
#
# COMPACT_ATOMS: atom_id res chain seq x y z
N GLU A 1 3.41 -17.24 1.42
CA GLU A 1 2.68 -17.63 0.19
C GLU A 1 1.23 -18.05 0.44
N ASN A 2 0.94 -18.98 1.36
CA ASN A 2 -0.44 -19.37 1.69
C ASN A 2 -1.39 -18.20 2.01
N GLY A 3 -0.88 -17.11 2.62
CA GLY A 3 -1.67 -15.90 2.89
C GLY A 3 -2.11 -15.16 1.61
N ALA A 4 -1.25 -15.08 0.59
CA ALA A 4 -1.58 -14.44 -0.69
C ALA A 4 -2.63 -15.27 -1.46
N VAL A 5 -2.51 -16.61 -1.44
CA VAL A 5 -3.52 -17.51 -2.01
C VAL A 5 -4.87 -17.32 -1.34
N ARG A 6 -4.91 -17.24 -0.01
CA ARG A 6 -6.16 -16.98 0.75
C ARG A 6 -6.75 -15.60 0.45
N LEU A 7 -5.91 -14.58 0.26
CA LEU A 7 -6.36 -13.25 -0.14
C LEU A 7 -7.04 -13.27 -1.52
N ASN A 8 -6.45 -13.96 -2.50
CA ASN A 8 -7.06 -14.10 -3.83
C ASN A 8 -8.43 -14.79 -3.73
N SER A 9 -8.52 -15.92 -3.02
CA SER A 9 -9.79 -16.62 -2.82
C SER A 9 -10.85 -15.78 -2.09
N LEU A 10 -10.45 -14.94 -1.14
CA LEU A 10 -11.37 -14.00 -0.48
C LEU A 10 -11.92 -12.97 -1.48
N VAL A 11 -11.05 -12.35 -2.27
CA VAL A 11 -11.44 -11.34 -3.26
C VAL A 11 -12.35 -11.92 -4.34
N GLU A 12 -12.08 -13.15 -4.78
CA GLU A 12 -12.92 -13.90 -5.73
C GLU A 12 -14.31 -14.18 -5.15
N ALA A 13 -14.41 -14.48 -3.86
CA ALA A 13 -15.67 -14.79 -3.19
C ALA A 13 -16.56 -13.56 -2.93
N LEU A 14 -16.00 -12.34 -2.96
CA LEU A 14 -16.78 -11.10 -2.84
C LEU A 14 -17.66 -10.88 -4.08
N PRO A 15 -18.80 -10.16 -3.95
CA PRO A 15 -19.67 -9.85 -5.08
C PRO A 15 -18.91 -9.33 -6.30
N SER A 16 -19.28 -9.76 -7.50
CA SER A 16 -18.60 -9.36 -8.75
C SER A 16 -18.67 -7.86 -9.01
N THR A 17 -19.67 -7.17 -8.46
CA THR A 17 -19.85 -5.72 -8.56
C THR A 17 -19.12 -4.93 -7.48
N ALA A 18 -18.43 -5.59 -6.54
CA ALA A 18 -17.71 -4.90 -5.48
C ALA A 18 -16.43 -4.24 -6.04
N ARG A 19 -16.26 -2.95 -5.71
CA ARG A 19 -14.99 -2.23 -5.81
C ARG A 19 -14.24 -2.39 -4.49
N ILE A 20 -12.97 -2.74 -4.57
CA ILE A 20 -12.17 -3.18 -3.42
C ILE A 20 -10.90 -2.34 -3.33
N SER A 21 -10.66 -1.77 -2.15
CA SER A 21 -9.39 -1.17 -1.75
C SER A 21 -8.72 -2.06 -0.72
N LEU A 22 -7.48 -2.47 -0.98
CA LEU A 22 -6.70 -3.33 -0.09
C LEU A 22 -5.81 -2.48 0.82
N PHE A 23 -5.88 -2.73 2.13
CA PHE A 23 -5.04 -2.08 3.13
C PHE A 23 -4.16 -3.15 3.80
N CYS A 24 -2.85 -3.06 3.57
CA CYS A 24 -1.91 -4.12 3.87
C CYS A 24 -0.78 -3.62 4.78
N HIS A 25 -0.90 -3.92 6.08
CA HIS A 25 0.06 -3.53 7.10
C HIS A 25 1.22 -4.51 7.20
N SER A 26 2.44 -4.02 7.48
CA SER A 26 3.57 -4.86 7.87
C SER A 26 3.81 -5.99 6.85
N TYR A 27 4.02 -7.24 7.30
CA TYR A 27 4.15 -8.40 6.42
C TYR A 27 2.94 -8.62 5.48
N GLY A 28 1.77 -8.09 5.82
CA GLY A 28 0.61 -8.08 4.92
C GLY A 28 0.89 -7.37 3.59
N SER A 29 1.77 -6.36 3.57
CA SER A 29 2.21 -5.71 2.32
C SER A 29 2.94 -6.67 1.37
N VAL A 30 3.73 -7.60 1.90
CA VAL A 30 4.38 -8.67 1.11
C VAL A 30 3.31 -9.59 0.53
N LEU A 31 2.30 -9.96 1.32
CA LEU A 31 1.21 -10.81 0.85
C LEU A 31 0.39 -10.14 -0.26
N CYS A 32 0.09 -8.85 -0.12
CA CYS A 32 -0.59 -8.08 -1.16
C CYS A 32 0.27 -7.93 -2.42
N GLY A 33 1.58 -7.74 -2.28
CA GLY A 33 2.51 -7.73 -3.41
C GLY A 33 2.56 -9.04 -4.18
N VAL A 34 2.65 -10.17 -3.46
CA VAL A 34 2.63 -11.52 -4.05
C VAL A 34 1.27 -11.87 -4.66
N ALA A 35 0.17 -11.39 -4.07
CA ALA A 35 -1.18 -11.60 -4.56
C ALA A 35 -1.50 -10.78 -5.82
N ALA A 36 -0.94 -9.58 -5.94
CA ALA A 36 -1.35 -8.56 -6.93
C ALA A 36 -1.50 -9.07 -8.37
N PRO A 37 -0.58 -9.89 -8.93
CA PRO A 37 -0.72 -10.37 -10.31
C PRO A 37 -1.92 -11.32 -10.54
N GLY A 38 -2.45 -11.93 -9.48
CA GLY A 38 -3.58 -12.86 -9.54
C GLY A 38 -4.91 -12.26 -9.10
N LEU A 39 -4.94 -10.99 -8.70
CA LEU A 39 -6.18 -10.33 -8.30
C LEU A 39 -6.98 -9.85 -9.53
N PRO A 40 -8.32 -9.90 -9.49
CA PRO A 40 -9.17 -9.39 -10.57
C PRO A 40 -9.02 -7.87 -10.70
N SER A 41 -8.29 -7.44 -11.74
CA SER A 41 -7.91 -6.04 -11.99
C SER A 41 -9.07 -5.06 -12.03
N GLU A 42 -10.25 -5.52 -12.46
CA GLU A 42 -11.47 -4.75 -12.56
C GLU A 42 -12.15 -4.48 -11.21
N LYS A 43 -11.84 -5.28 -10.18
CA LYS A 43 -12.40 -5.11 -8.83
C LYS A 43 -11.47 -4.31 -7.91
N ILE A 44 -10.16 -4.42 -8.10
CA ILE A 44 -9.18 -3.77 -7.22
C ILE A 44 -8.90 -2.35 -7.71
N SER A 45 -9.35 -1.34 -6.97
CA SER A 45 -9.04 0.06 -7.31
C SER A 45 -7.76 0.56 -6.65
N ASP A 46 -7.46 0.08 -5.44
CA ASP A 46 -6.34 0.59 -4.63
C ASP A 46 -5.64 -0.53 -3.87
N ILE A 47 -4.31 -0.42 -3.77
CA ILE A 47 -3.48 -1.23 -2.88
C ILE A 47 -2.65 -0.27 -2.05
N THR A 48 -3.00 -0.13 -0.77
CA THR A 48 -2.34 0.73 0.20
C THR A 48 -1.49 -0.10 1.14
N VAL A 49 -0.18 0.08 1.10
CA VAL A 49 0.77 -0.59 1.99
C VAL A 49 1.33 0.38 3.02
N PHE A 50 1.47 -0.06 4.27
CA PHE A 50 1.97 0.82 5.34
C PHE A 50 2.70 0.02 6.41
N GLY A 51 3.69 0.66 7.04
CA GLY A 51 4.67 -0.05 7.86
C GLY A 51 5.33 -1.20 7.10
N SER A 52 5.55 -1.05 5.79
CA SER A 52 5.91 -2.16 4.90
C SER A 52 7.41 -2.46 4.93
N PRO A 53 7.81 -3.75 5.07
CA PRO A 53 9.18 -4.16 4.78
C PRO A 53 9.46 -4.29 3.26
N GLY A 54 8.42 -4.29 2.41
CA GLY A 54 8.47 -4.44 0.97
C GLY A 54 7.31 -5.24 0.38
N MET A 55 7.27 -5.38 -0.95
CA MET A 55 6.19 -6.06 -1.71
C MET A 55 6.68 -7.20 -2.62
N ARG A 56 7.89 -7.72 -2.38
CA ARG A 56 8.56 -8.77 -3.18
C ARG A 56 8.85 -8.38 -4.64
N VAL A 57 8.86 -7.08 -4.92
CA VAL A 57 9.22 -6.50 -6.22
C VAL A 57 10.13 -5.28 -5.99
N SER A 58 10.84 -4.86 -7.04
CA SER A 58 11.71 -3.68 -6.98
C SER A 58 10.99 -2.39 -7.37
N ARG A 59 9.90 -2.48 -8.14
CA ARG A 59 9.07 -1.34 -8.59
C ARG A 59 7.59 -1.71 -8.60
N ALA A 60 6.72 -0.73 -8.34
CA ALA A 60 5.27 -0.89 -8.36
C ALA A 60 4.76 -1.44 -9.70
N ALA A 61 5.37 -1.06 -10.83
CA ALA A 61 5.01 -1.56 -12.16
C ALA A 61 5.16 -3.09 -12.34
N GLN A 62 5.95 -3.75 -11.48
CA GLN A 62 6.14 -5.20 -11.49
C GLN A 62 5.04 -5.95 -10.72
N LEU A 63 4.10 -5.25 -10.08
CA LEU A 63 2.93 -5.85 -9.43
C LEU A 63 1.88 -6.33 -10.45
N HIS A 64 2.02 -5.93 -11.72
CA HIS A 64 1.10 -6.31 -12.80
C HIS A 64 -0.38 -6.01 -12.48
N THR A 65 -0.63 -4.86 -11.86
CA THR A 65 -1.97 -4.40 -11.46
C THR A 65 -2.30 -3.05 -12.11
N SER A 66 -3.59 -2.79 -12.32
CA SER A 66 -4.13 -1.49 -12.71
C SER A 66 -4.50 -0.61 -11.50
N ALA A 67 -4.45 -1.17 -10.29
CA ALA A 67 -4.80 -0.45 -9.07
C ALA A 67 -3.82 0.71 -8.80
N ASN A 68 -4.30 1.75 -8.12
CA ASN A 68 -3.44 2.76 -7.55
C ASN A 68 -2.63 2.14 -6.42
N VAL A 69 -1.30 2.25 -6.50
CA VAL A 69 -0.40 1.73 -5.47
C VAL A 69 0.00 2.87 -4.55
N TRP A 70 -0.46 2.80 -3.31
CA TRP A 70 -0.20 3.78 -2.26
C TRP A 70 0.75 3.22 -1.20
N ALA A 71 1.58 4.07 -0.63
CA ALA A 71 2.49 3.71 0.45
C ALA A 71 2.51 4.75 1.57
N ALA A 72 2.65 4.30 2.81
CA ALA A 72 2.78 5.18 3.97
C ALA A 72 3.82 4.64 4.95
N ARG A 73 4.57 5.55 5.59
CA ARG A 73 5.45 5.21 6.72
C ARG A 73 5.47 6.35 7.72
N ASP A 74 5.17 6.00 8.97
CA ASP A 74 5.44 6.86 10.12
C ASP A 74 6.96 6.96 10.35
N PRO A 75 7.54 8.17 10.49
CA PRO A 75 8.98 8.33 10.72
C PRO A 75 9.54 7.59 11.93
N SER A 76 8.73 7.26 12.94
CA SER A 76 9.15 6.51 14.13
C SER A 76 8.98 5.00 14.01
N ASP A 77 8.52 4.50 12.86
CA ASP A 77 8.35 3.08 12.60
C ASP A 77 9.70 2.39 12.38
N TRP A 78 10.06 1.49 13.31
CA TRP A 78 11.27 0.67 13.28
C TRP A 78 11.46 -0.13 11.99
N ILE A 79 10.38 -0.40 11.24
CA ILE A 79 10.48 -1.16 9.99
C ILE A 79 11.37 -0.47 8.95
N GLY A 80 11.54 0.85 9.04
CA GLY A 80 12.49 1.58 8.19
C GLY A 80 13.96 1.23 8.44
N GLU A 81 14.26 0.56 9.56
CA GLU A 81 15.61 0.08 9.90
C GLU A 81 15.87 -1.36 9.44
N VAL A 82 14.83 -2.07 8.98
CA VAL A 82 14.98 -3.42 8.43
C VAL A 82 15.62 -3.33 7.05
N PRO A 83 16.73 -4.06 6.77
CA PRO A 83 17.35 -4.03 5.45
C PRO A 83 16.35 -4.46 4.35
N HIS A 84 15.94 -3.52 3.51
CA HIS A 84 15.07 -3.75 2.34
C HIS A 84 15.82 -4.41 1.17
N LEU A 85 16.88 -5.18 1.45
CA LEU A 85 17.72 -5.80 0.44
C LEU A 85 17.25 -7.24 0.17
N GLU A 86 17.19 -7.61 -1.11
CA GLU A 86 17.21 -9.03 -1.49
C GLU A 86 18.66 -9.51 -1.53
N ILE A 87 19.08 -10.30 -0.54
CA ILE A 87 20.33 -11.04 -0.59
C ILE A 87 19.99 -12.49 -0.91
N ALA A 88 20.39 -12.98 -2.09
CA ALA A 88 20.17 -14.37 -2.50
C ALA A 88 18.70 -14.84 -2.41
N GLY A 89 17.74 -13.94 -2.72
CA GLY A 89 16.30 -14.23 -2.64
C GLY A 89 15.69 -14.10 -1.24
N LEU A 90 16.48 -13.72 -0.22
CA LEU A 90 16.04 -13.39 1.13
C LEU A 90 15.93 -11.85 1.24
N GLY A 91 14.70 -11.36 1.25
CA GLY A 91 14.37 -9.94 1.30
C GLY A 91 12.92 -9.72 0.91
N HIS A 92 12.35 -8.57 1.27
CA HIS A 92 10.96 -8.24 0.96
C HIS A 92 10.84 -7.34 -0.27
N GLY A 93 11.89 -7.20 -1.06
CA GLY A 93 11.93 -6.28 -2.20
C GLY A 93 12.27 -4.85 -1.77
N ALA A 94 12.11 -3.91 -2.69
CA ALA A 94 12.43 -2.50 -2.42
C ALA A 94 11.41 -1.88 -1.46
N ASP A 95 11.88 -0.87 -0.74
CA ASP A 95 11.07 -0.02 0.12
C ASP A 95 9.94 0.67 -0.69
N PRO A 96 8.64 0.45 -0.34
CA PRO A 96 7.53 1.05 -1.07
C PRO A 96 7.40 2.57 -0.95
N VAL A 97 7.94 3.20 0.10
CA VAL A 97 7.95 4.67 0.20
C VAL A 97 9.14 5.26 -0.54
N SER A 98 10.11 4.47 -1.01
CA SER A 98 11.22 5.01 -1.80
C SER A 98 10.74 5.59 -3.15
N ALA A 99 11.37 6.67 -3.61
CA ALA A 99 11.00 7.30 -4.88
C ALA A 99 11.19 6.35 -6.08
N SER A 100 12.21 5.49 -6.04
CA SER A 100 12.50 4.52 -7.10
C SER A 100 11.49 3.37 -7.19
N PHE A 101 10.72 3.11 -6.13
CA PHE A 101 9.67 2.09 -6.15
C PHE A 101 8.48 2.54 -7.01
N GLY A 102 8.12 3.83 -6.96
CA GLY A 102 7.07 4.41 -7.79
C GLY A 102 5.64 4.29 -7.24
N ALA A 103 5.47 4.09 -5.93
CA ALA A 103 4.16 4.23 -5.28
C ALA A 103 3.83 5.70 -4.99
N ARG A 104 2.54 5.97 -4.81
CA ARG A 104 2.01 7.26 -4.32
C ARG A 104 2.15 7.31 -2.81
N VAL A 105 2.97 8.22 -2.30
CA VAL A 105 3.32 8.21 -0.86
C VAL A 105 2.51 9.26 -0.09
N VAL A 106 1.72 8.80 0.88
CA VAL A 106 0.79 9.63 1.67
C VAL A 106 1.35 9.94 3.06
N GLY A 107 0.90 11.05 3.63
CA GLY A 107 1.32 11.50 4.96
C GLY A 107 0.75 10.63 6.09
N THR A 108 1.41 10.74 7.24
CA THR A 108 1.16 9.91 8.43
C THR A 108 1.30 10.71 9.73
N GLU A 109 1.19 12.04 9.68
CA GLU A 109 1.27 12.89 10.86
C GLU A 109 0.34 12.39 11.98
N GLY A 110 0.87 12.36 13.21
CA GLY A 110 0.17 11.85 14.39
C GLY A 110 0.19 10.32 14.55
N ALA A 111 0.53 9.54 13.52
CA ALA A 111 0.78 8.11 13.69
C ALA A 111 2.02 7.90 14.57
N LEU A 112 2.02 6.84 15.38
CA LEU A 112 3.12 6.54 16.29
C LEU A 112 3.52 5.07 16.20
N GLY A 113 4.72 4.86 15.69
CA GLY A 113 5.36 3.55 15.53
C GLY A 113 4.58 2.62 14.61
N HIS A 114 5.00 1.37 14.62
CA HIS A 114 4.46 0.35 13.74
C HIS A 114 2.94 0.11 13.80
N PRO A 115 2.26 0.17 14.96
CA PRO A 115 0.82 -0.10 15.03
C PRO A 115 -0.04 1.16 14.82
N GLY A 116 0.56 2.36 14.77
CA GLY A 116 -0.15 3.64 14.96
C GLY A 116 -0.99 4.14 13.79
N TYR A 117 -0.89 3.52 12.61
CA TYR A 117 -1.46 4.08 11.36
C TYR A 117 -2.99 4.20 11.33
N PHE A 118 -3.71 3.45 12.17
CA PHE A 118 -5.17 3.55 12.31
C PHE A 118 -5.61 4.23 13.60
N ALA A 119 -4.69 4.84 14.35
CA ALA A 119 -5.06 5.57 15.54
C ALA A 119 -5.99 6.76 15.16
N PRO A 120 -6.98 7.09 16.00
CA PRO A 120 -7.81 8.27 15.80
C PRO A 120 -6.99 9.54 15.62
N ASP A 121 -7.54 10.49 14.87
CA ASP A 121 -6.95 11.83 14.66
C ASP A 121 -5.57 11.83 13.99
N THR A 122 -5.21 10.75 13.29
CA THR A 122 -3.99 10.66 12.49
C THR A 122 -4.25 11.00 11.02
N GLU A 123 -3.27 11.66 10.39
CA GLU A 123 -3.28 11.92 8.96
C GLU A 123 -3.33 10.62 8.14
N SER A 124 -2.68 9.55 8.63
CA SER A 124 -2.74 8.24 7.97
C SER A 124 -4.16 7.68 7.94
N LEU A 125 -4.91 7.77 9.04
CA LEU A 125 -6.30 7.32 9.08
C LEU A 125 -7.20 8.14 8.16
N ALA A 126 -7.00 9.47 8.11
CA ALA A 126 -7.71 10.34 7.19
C ALA A 126 -7.43 9.96 5.72
N ASN A 127 -6.15 9.86 5.34
CA ASN A 127 -5.73 9.46 4.00
C ASN A 127 -6.25 8.07 3.61
N PHE A 128 -6.22 7.11 4.52
CA PHE A 128 -6.76 5.77 4.25
C PHE A 128 -8.27 5.79 4.02
N THR A 129 -8.98 6.64 4.75
CA THR A 129 -10.42 6.84 4.55
C THR A 129 -10.69 7.44 3.18
N ASP A 130 -9.95 8.49 2.80
CA ASP A 130 -10.12 9.15 1.49
C ASP A 130 -9.81 8.19 0.34
N ILE A 131 -8.76 7.38 0.44
CA ILE A 131 -8.44 6.34 -0.54
C ILE A 131 -9.57 5.29 -0.61
N ALA A 132 -10.07 4.83 0.54
CA ALA A 132 -11.14 3.82 0.58
C ALA A 132 -12.46 4.34 -0.02
N LEU A 133 -12.70 5.65 0.07
CA LEU A 133 -13.86 6.33 -0.50
C LEU A 133 -13.63 6.84 -1.93
N GLY A 134 -12.43 6.69 -2.50
CA GLY A 134 -12.07 7.23 -3.82
C GLY A 134 -12.02 8.76 -3.87
N GLN A 135 -11.90 9.43 -2.72
CA GLN A 135 -11.83 10.89 -2.59
C GLN A 135 -10.38 11.38 -2.75
N TYR A 136 -9.73 11.01 -3.85
CA TYR A 136 -8.29 11.23 -4.02
C TYR A 136 -7.88 12.70 -3.96
N GLY A 137 -8.77 13.64 -4.26
CA GLY A 137 -8.52 15.07 -4.12
C GLY A 137 -8.36 15.57 -2.67
N ALA A 138 -8.77 14.77 -1.68
CA ALA A 138 -8.59 15.06 -0.26
C ALA A 138 -7.31 14.44 0.33
N VAL A 139 -6.66 13.52 -0.39
CA VAL A 139 -5.45 12.82 0.07
C VAL A 139 -4.29 13.80 0.24
N GLN A 140 -3.68 13.76 1.42
CA GLN A 140 -2.50 14.54 1.79
C GLN A 140 -1.23 13.72 1.56
N CYS A 141 -0.30 14.31 0.82
CA CYS A 141 0.94 13.65 0.44
C CYS A 141 1.98 13.73 1.55
N ALA A 142 2.86 12.72 1.61
CA ALA A 142 3.95 12.74 2.56
C ALA A 142 4.88 13.95 2.34
N PRO A 143 5.62 14.41 3.37
CA PRO A 143 6.59 15.48 3.21
C PRO A 143 7.57 15.21 2.05
N ASN A 144 7.88 16.25 1.28
CA ASN A 144 8.73 16.19 0.08
C ASN A 144 8.20 15.27 -1.04
N ARG A 145 6.90 14.98 -1.03
CA ARG A 145 6.19 14.30 -2.13
C ARG A 145 5.15 15.25 -2.68
N GLU A 146 5.45 15.78 -3.85
CA GLU A 146 4.49 16.58 -4.59
C GLU A 146 3.49 15.65 -5.27
N ASP A 147 2.22 16.06 -5.26
CA ASP A 147 1.21 15.56 -6.21
C ASP A 147 1.00 14.03 -6.21
N CYS A 148 1.07 13.40 -5.04
CA CYS A 148 0.84 11.96 -4.87
C CYS A 148 -0.54 11.49 -5.34
N ALA A 149 -1.54 12.36 -5.47
CA ALA A 149 -2.86 12.05 -6.04
C ALA A 149 -3.03 12.51 -7.51
N SER A 150 -2.00 13.09 -8.13
CA SER A 150 -2.10 13.63 -9.48
C SER A 150 -2.43 12.57 -10.52
N GLY A 151 -3.27 12.95 -11.49
CA GLY A 151 -3.80 12.09 -12.54
C GLY A 151 -4.93 11.16 -12.10
N LEU A 152 -5.37 11.21 -10.84
CA LEU A 152 -6.52 10.45 -10.37
C LEU A 152 -7.80 11.29 -10.44
N GLY A 153 -8.83 10.76 -11.10
CA GLY A 153 -10.18 11.30 -11.02
C GLY A 153 -10.89 10.85 -9.74
N GLN A 154 -11.90 11.59 -9.29
CA GLN A 154 -12.72 11.17 -8.17
C GLN A 154 -13.41 9.82 -8.48
N GLY A 155 -13.50 8.96 -7.46
CA GLY A 155 -14.04 7.60 -7.56
C GLY A 155 -15.55 7.51 -7.71
#